data_AF-A0A957AC25-F1
#
_entry.id   AF-A0A957AC25-F1
#
_cell.length_a   1.000
_cell.length_b   1.000
_cell.length_c   1.000
_cell.angle_alpha   90.00
_cell.angle_beta   90.00
_cell.angle_gamma   90.00
#
_symmetry.space_group_name_H-M   'P 1'
#
loop_
_entity.id
_entity.type
_entity.pdbx_description
1 polymer ?
#
loop_
_entity_poly.entity_id
_entity_poly.type
_entity_poly.pdbx_seq_one_letter_code
_entity_poly.pdbx_strand_id
1 'polypeptide(L)'
;LPRGKQDAIARINPGAIGKVVLKFDSCVWPPDLTFLWTPRDTQLWWRPGQGQEAEEPVLTAFFGGDDARAMAARTVADAAMYAMEDIEAITGKKLASRLVDYRVLAWNNEPYTQMGYSSLPPGGRGLRAALAATNHPLYFAGEATSTTRPATVHGAIESGIRAAGEILGRAT
;
A
#
# COMPACT_ATOMS: atom_id res chain seq x y z
N LEU A 1 25.93 1.23 10.94
CA LEU A 1 25.07 2.41 11.24
C LEU A 1 25.09 2.70 12.74
N PRO A 2 24.96 3.95 13.22
CA PRO A 2 24.89 4.27 14.65
C PRO A 2 23.64 3.72 15.35
N ARG A 3 23.68 3.60 16.68
CA ARG A 3 22.61 2.99 17.49
C ARG A 3 21.24 3.61 17.27
N GLY A 4 21.13 4.93 17.25
CA GLY A 4 19.85 5.62 17.05
C GLY A 4 19.20 5.31 15.69
N LYS A 5 20.02 5.07 14.66
CA LYS A 5 19.53 4.68 13.34
C LYS A 5 19.10 3.21 13.29
N GLN A 6 19.85 2.33 13.94
CA GLN A 6 19.45 0.93 14.07
C GLN A 6 18.13 0.79 14.84
N ASP A 7 17.95 1.56 15.92
CA ASP A 7 16.69 1.62 16.68
C ASP A 7 15.53 2.09 15.81
N ALA A 8 15.74 3.14 14.99
CA ALA A 8 14.73 3.61 14.05
C ALA A 8 14.33 2.57 13.01
N ILE A 9 15.31 1.85 12.42
CA ILE A 9 15.05 0.78 11.46
C ILE A 9 14.26 -0.36 12.12
N ALA A 10 14.64 -0.76 13.34
CA ALA A 10 14.01 -1.89 14.02
C ALA A 10 12.59 -1.57 14.52
N ARG A 11 12.27 -0.30 14.80
CA ARG A 11 11.01 0.10 15.44
C ARG A 11 10.00 0.74 14.50
N ILE A 12 10.41 1.25 13.34
CA ILE A 12 9.43 1.73 12.35
C ILE A 12 8.64 0.52 11.85
N ASN A 13 7.32 0.64 11.88
CA ASN A 13 6.43 -0.45 11.52
C ASN A 13 6.42 -0.64 10.00
N PRO A 14 6.70 -1.85 9.49
CA PRO A 14 6.49 -2.17 8.08
C PRO A 14 5.00 -2.44 7.86
N GLY A 15 4.28 -1.44 7.33
CA GLY A 15 2.85 -1.56 7.09
C GLY A 15 2.54 -2.66 6.07
N ALA A 16 1.75 -3.66 6.45
CA ALA A 16 1.26 -4.68 5.54
C ALA A 16 0.03 -4.13 4.81
N ILE A 17 0.09 -4.16 3.48
CA ILE A 17 -0.97 -3.67 2.59
C ILE A 17 -1.04 -4.61 1.39
N GLY A 18 -2.26 -4.91 0.95
CA GLY A 18 -2.51 -5.66 -0.27
C GLY A 18 -3.61 -5.04 -1.12
N LYS A 19 -3.62 -5.47 -2.38
CA LYS A 19 -4.71 -5.19 -3.31
C LYS A 19 -5.08 -6.44 -4.08
N VAL A 20 -6.36 -6.60 -4.37
CA VAL A 20 -6.83 -7.55 -5.38
C VAL A 20 -7.55 -6.77 -6.45
N VAL A 21 -7.14 -6.95 -7.70
CA VAL A 21 -7.75 -6.32 -8.88
C VAL A 21 -8.46 -7.41 -9.64
N LEU A 22 -9.77 -7.25 -9.86
CA LEU A 22 -10.61 -8.18 -10.60
C LEU A 22 -11.11 -7.48 -11.85
N LYS A 23 -10.85 -8.05 -13.03
CA LYS A 23 -11.38 -7.59 -14.32
C LYS A 23 -12.52 -8.50 -14.74
N PHE A 24 -13.65 -7.93 -15.11
CA PHE A 24 -14.84 -8.64 -15.58
C PHE A 24 -15.03 -8.48 -17.09
N ASP A 25 -15.99 -9.22 -17.67
CA ASP A 25 -16.37 -9.08 -19.08
C ASP A 25 -17.14 -7.78 -19.38
N SER A 26 -17.80 -7.22 -18.36
CA SER A 26 -18.57 -5.98 -18.40
C SER A 26 -18.87 -5.52 -16.97
N CYS A 27 -19.30 -4.27 -16.79
CA CYS A 27 -19.51 -3.70 -15.45
C CYS A 27 -20.51 -4.55 -14.64
N VAL A 28 -20.14 -4.85 -13.39
CA VAL A 28 -20.94 -5.70 -12.48
C VAL A 28 -21.60 -4.92 -11.33
N TRP A 29 -21.31 -3.61 -11.25
CA TRP A 29 -21.78 -2.67 -10.24
C TRP A 29 -22.75 -1.62 -10.79
N PRO A 30 -23.52 -0.94 -9.92
CA PRO A 30 -24.34 0.22 -10.30
C PRO A 30 -23.49 1.41 -10.81
N PRO A 31 -24.00 2.24 -11.73
CA PRO A 31 -23.23 3.33 -12.36
C PRO A 31 -22.79 4.44 -11.40
N ASP A 32 -23.41 4.54 -10.23
CA ASP A 32 -23.13 5.51 -9.17
C ASP A 32 -22.19 4.96 -8.07
N LEU A 33 -21.75 3.71 -8.17
CA LEU A 33 -20.82 3.14 -7.21
C LEU A 33 -19.53 3.98 -7.17
N THR A 34 -19.05 4.31 -5.98
CA THR A 34 -17.77 5.01 -5.77
C THR A 34 -16.86 4.14 -4.90
N PHE A 35 -17.29 3.84 -3.69
CA PHE A 35 -16.60 2.95 -2.75
C PHE A 35 -17.58 1.98 -2.10
N LEU A 36 -17.12 0.77 -1.78
CA LEU A 36 -17.78 -0.14 -0.83
C LEU A 36 -16.86 -0.34 0.36
N TRP A 37 -17.33 0.01 1.54
CA TRP A 37 -16.65 -0.29 2.81
C TRP A 37 -17.27 -1.53 3.42
N THR A 38 -16.45 -2.43 3.91
CA THR A 38 -16.90 -3.71 4.47
C THR A 38 -16.10 -4.05 5.72
N PRO A 39 -16.73 -4.67 6.75
CA PRO A 39 -16.00 -5.20 7.90
C PRO A 39 -15.28 -6.53 7.59
N ARG A 40 -15.41 -7.04 6.36
CA ARG A 40 -14.75 -8.25 5.88
C ARG A 40 -13.31 -7.94 5.48
N ASP A 41 -12.50 -8.98 5.30
CA ASP A 41 -11.04 -8.87 5.12
C ASP A 41 -10.60 -8.03 3.91
N THR A 42 -11.45 -7.85 2.91
CA THR A 42 -11.13 -7.01 1.74
C THR A 42 -11.27 -5.51 2.00
N GLN A 43 -11.86 -5.12 3.13
CA GLN A 43 -11.98 -3.78 3.75
C GLN A 43 -12.61 -2.66 2.89
N LEU A 44 -12.04 -2.39 1.72
CA LEU A 44 -12.44 -1.33 0.81
C LEU A 44 -12.41 -1.82 -0.64
N TRP A 45 -13.52 -1.64 -1.35
CA TRP A 45 -13.57 -1.79 -2.81
C TRP A 45 -13.85 -0.47 -3.50
N TRP A 46 -13.30 -0.30 -4.70
CA TRP A 46 -13.64 0.80 -5.61
C TRP A 46 -13.46 0.40 -7.06
N ARG A 47 -14.06 1.18 -7.96
CA ARG A 47 -13.80 1.12 -9.40
C ARG A 47 -12.78 2.21 -9.77
N PRO A 48 -11.59 1.86 -10.30
CA PRO A 48 -10.55 2.84 -10.56
C PRO A 48 -10.85 3.77 -11.73
N GLY A 49 -11.79 3.41 -12.61
CA GLY A 49 -12.13 4.17 -13.82
C GLY A 49 -13.30 5.14 -13.67
N GLN A 50 -13.80 5.42 -12.46
CA GLN A 50 -14.95 6.31 -12.28
C GLN A 50 -14.71 7.68 -12.94
N GLY A 51 -15.63 8.07 -13.82
CA GLY A 51 -15.57 9.34 -14.55
C GLY A 51 -14.65 9.34 -15.78
N GLN A 52 -14.06 8.20 -16.14
CA GLN A 52 -13.30 8.05 -17.38
C GLN A 52 -14.23 7.62 -18.53
N GLU A 53 -14.03 8.18 -19.72
CA GLU A 53 -14.83 7.83 -20.92
C GLU A 53 -14.64 6.36 -21.34
N ALA A 54 -13.44 5.81 -21.13
CA ALA A 54 -13.10 4.42 -21.42
C ALA A 54 -12.89 3.62 -20.12
N GLU A 55 -13.88 3.63 -19.22
CA GLU A 55 -13.85 2.82 -18.01
C GLU A 55 -13.87 1.32 -18.34
N GLU A 56 -12.80 0.62 -17.97
CA GLU A 56 -12.76 -0.84 -18.00
C GLU A 56 -13.54 -1.44 -16.82
N PRO A 57 -14.15 -2.62 -16.98
CA PRO A 57 -14.87 -3.33 -15.92
C PRO A 57 -13.91 -3.95 -14.89
N VAL A 58 -13.15 -3.10 -14.20
CA VAL A 58 -12.27 -3.45 -13.08
C VAL A 58 -12.85 -3.03 -11.73
N LEU A 59 -12.82 -3.94 -10.75
CA LEU A 59 -13.04 -3.64 -9.34
C LEU A 59 -11.77 -3.96 -8.55
N THR A 60 -11.38 -3.08 -7.63
CA THR A 60 -10.17 -3.25 -6.82
C THR A 60 -10.51 -3.28 -5.34
N ALA A 61 -10.04 -4.29 -4.63
CA ALA A 61 -10.01 -4.36 -3.18
C ALA A 61 -8.69 -3.77 -2.64
N PHE A 62 -8.74 -3.14 -1.48
CA PHE A 62 -7.59 -2.67 -0.71
C PHE A 62 -7.78 -3.01 0.75
N PHE A 63 -6.78 -3.65 1.32
CA PHE A 63 -6.82 -4.14 2.69
C PHE A 63 -5.43 -4.02 3.33
N GLY A 64 -5.40 -3.84 4.64
CA GLY A 64 -4.18 -3.67 5.41
C GLY A 64 -4.13 -4.53 6.66
N GLY A 65 -2.98 -4.49 7.35
CA GLY A 65 -2.81 -5.16 8.64
C GLY A 65 -2.78 -6.68 8.51
N ASP A 66 -3.47 -7.36 9.42
CA ASP A 66 -3.48 -8.83 9.49
C ASP A 66 -4.16 -9.46 8.27
N ASP A 67 -5.18 -8.81 7.70
CA ASP A 67 -5.84 -9.28 6.47
C ASP A 67 -4.87 -9.28 5.28
N ALA A 68 -4.03 -8.26 5.18
CA ALA A 68 -2.99 -8.22 4.15
C ALA A 68 -1.96 -9.34 4.33
N ARG A 69 -1.56 -9.65 5.57
CA ARG A 69 -0.65 -10.77 5.86
C ARG A 69 -1.30 -12.11 5.56
N ALA A 70 -2.57 -12.29 5.93
CA ALA A 70 -3.32 -13.50 5.66
C ALA A 70 -3.50 -13.71 4.15
N MET A 71 -3.86 -12.67 3.40
CA MET A 71 -3.98 -12.71 1.94
C MET A 71 -2.63 -13.05 1.28
N ALA A 72 -1.54 -12.47 1.77
CA ALA A 72 -0.20 -12.74 1.26
C ALA A 72 0.31 -14.17 1.55
N ALA A 73 -0.27 -14.87 2.53
CA ALA A 73 0.07 -16.28 2.81
C ALA A 73 -0.58 -17.27 1.84
N ARG A 74 -1.51 -16.81 0.98
CA ARG A 74 -2.20 -17.63 -0.02
C ARG A 74 -1.44 -17.63 -1.35
N THR A 75 -1.78 -18.57 -2.22
CA THR A 75 -1.39 -18.45 -3.64
C THR A 75 -2.12 -17.26 -4.28
N VAL A 76 -1.57 -16.73 -5.38
CA VAL A 76 -2.19 -15.60 -6.10
C VAL A 76 -3.62 -15.95 -6.55
N ALA A 77 -3.85 -17.19 -7.00
CA ALA A 77 -5.16 -17.65 -7.42
C ALA A 77 -6.14 -17.75 -6.23
N ASP A 78 -5.71 -18.34 -5.11
CA ASP A 78 -6.56 -18.50 -3.93
C ASP A 78 -6.93 -17.15 -3.30
N ALA A 79 -6.00 -16.19 -3.27
CA ALA A 79 -6.29 -14.83 -2.81
C ALA A 79 -7.29 -14.11 -3.71
N ALA A 80 -7.19 -14.29 -5.04
CA ALA A 80 -8.14 -13.72 -5.98
C ALA A 80 -9.54 -14.35 -5.83
N MET A 81 -9.63 -15.66 -5.66
CA MET A 81 -10.91 -16.35 -5.44
C MET A 81 -11.53 -16.02 -4.08
N TYR A 82 -10.71 -15.88 -3.03
CA TYR A 82 -11.20 -15.41 -1.74
C TYR A 82 -11.80 -14.00 -1.84
N ALA A 83 -11.14 -13.08 -2.53
CA ALA A 83 -11.68 -11.76 -2.77
C ALA A 83 -12.95 -11.78 -3.65
N MET A 84 -13.03 -12.70 -4.62
CA MET A 84 -14.24 -12.95 -5.41
C MET A 84 -15.41 -13.37 -4.52
N GLU A 85 -15.21 -14.36 -3.66
CA GLU A 85 -16.23 -14.81 -2.69
C GLU A 85 -16.68 -13.67 -1.78
N ASP A 86 -15.73 -12.81 -1.36
CA ASP A 86 -16.02 -11.68 -0.50
C ASP A 86 -16.91 -10.64 -1.19
N ILE A 87 -16.60 -10.28 -2.45
CA ILE A 87 -17.44 -9.34 -3.21
C ILE A 87 -18.79 -9.95 -3.61
N GLU A 88 -18.86 -11.25 -3.88
CA GLU A 88 -20.14 -11.95 -4.10
C GLU A 88 -21.01 -11.91 -2.84
N ALA A 89 -20.42 -12.11 -1.64
CA ALA A 89 -21.13 -12.03 -0.37
C ALA A 89 -21.62 -10.61 -0.06
N ILE A 90 -20.82 -9.58 -0.40
CA ILE A 90 -21.20 -8.18 -0.22
C ILE A 90 -22.34 -7.79 -1.17
N THR A 91 -22.28 -8.22 -2.43
CA THR A 91 -23.23 -7.79 -3.47
C THR A 91 -24.45 -8.69 -3.60
N GLY A 92 -24.40 -9.91 -3.05
CA GLY A 92 -25.40 -10.95 -3.26
C GLY A 92 -25.43 -11.51 -4.69
N LYS A 93 -24.46 -11.16 -5.53
CA LYS A 93 -24.38 -11.57 -6.94
C LYS A 93 -23.37 -12.71 -7.12
N LYS A 94 -23.62 -13.58 -8.09
CA LYS A 94 -22.63 -14.54 -8.59
C LYS A 94 -21.87 -13.93 -9.76
N LEU A 95 -20.57 -13.72 -9.58
CA LEU A 95 -19.70 -12.93 -10.43
C LEU A 95 -18.52 -13.74 -10.97
N ALA A 96 -18.17 -14.87 -10.36
CA ALA A 96 -17.02 -15.68 -10.75
C ALA A 96 -17.01 -16.07 -12.24
N SER A 97 -18.18 -16.38 -12.83
CA SER A 97 -18.31 -16.73 -14.25
C SER A 97 -18.02 -15.58 -15.21
N ARG A 98 -17.99 -14.34 -14.72
CA ARG A 98 -17.72 -13.12 -15.49
C ARG A 98 -16.29 -12.61 -15.32
N LEU A 99 -15.48 -13.27 -14.49
CA LEU A 99 -14.08 -12.90 -14.27
C LEU A 99 -13.25 -13.20 -15.51
N VAL A 100 -12.57 -12.19 -16.02
CA VAL A 100 -11.72 -12.25 -17.22
C VAL A 100 -10.24 -12.34 -16.84
N ASP A 101 -9.80 -11.56 -15.86
CA ASP A 101 -8.42 -11.57 -15.36
C ASP A 101 -8.38 -11.07 -13.91
N TYR A 102 -7.29 -11.38 -13.21
CA TYR A 102 -7.06 -10.90 -11.86
C TYR A 102 -5.59 -10.61 -11.58
N ARG A 103 -5.34 -9.69 -10.64
CA ARG A 103 -4.01 -9.47 -10.07
C ARG A 103 -4.11 -9.36 -8.56
N VAL A 104 -3.14 -9.93 -7.87
CA VAL A 104 -2.99 -9.79 -6.42
C VAL A 104 -1.66 -9.13 -6.16
N LEU A 105 -1.69 -8.01 -5.43
CA LEU A 105 -0.50 -7.28 -5.01
C LEU A 105 -0.34 -7.50 -3.51
N ALA A 106 0.72 -8.20 -3.13
CA ALA A 106 1.09 -8.47 -1.73
C ALA A 106 2.46 -7.85 -1.46
N TRP A 107 2.49 -6.54 -1.15
CA TRP A 107 3.73 -5.76 -1.04
C TRP A 107 4.69 -6.27 0.04
N ASN A 108 4.16 -6.94 1.07
CA ASN A 108 4.96 -7.57 2.12
C ASN A 108 5.75 -8.81 1.67
N ASN A 109 5.38 -9.44 0.54
CA ASN A 109 6.12 -10.56 -0.03
C ASN A 109 7.02 -10.13 -1.20
N GLU A 110 6.89 -8.89 -1.67
CA GLU A 110 7.68 -8.38 -2.78
C GLU A 110 9.13 -8.11 -2.29
N PRO A 111 10.16 -8.70 -2.94
CA PRO A 111 11.53 -8.73 -2.42
C PRO A 111 12.19 -7.35 -2.25
N TYR A 112 11.78 -6.35 -3.03
CA TYR A 112 12.37 -5.01 -3.02
C TYR A 112 11.62 -4.02 -2.11
N THR A 113 10.32 -4.20 -1.90
CA THR A 113 9.53 -3.34 -1.01
C THR A 113 9.35 -3.91 0.39
N GLN A 114 9.04 -5.20 0.52
CA GLN A 114 8.80 -5.92 1.79
C GLN A 114 7.74 -5.30 2.73
N MET A 115 7.09 -4.21 2.32
CA MET A 115 6.03 -3.49 3.02
C MET A 115 5.26 -2.63 2.01
N GLY A 116 4.04 -2.20 2.37
CA GLY A 116 3.32 -1.16 1.63
C GLY A 116 3.92 0.22 1.88
N TYR A 117 3.91 0.66 3.14
CA TYR A 117 4.54 1.91 3.57
C TYR A 117 4.76 1.92 5.08
N SER A 118 5.69 2.75 5.54
CA SER A 118 6.07 2.83 6.93
C SER A 118 5.02 3.54 7.81
N SER A 119 4.85 3.07 9.03
CA SER A 119 4.09 3.76 10.09
C SER A 119 4.90 3.83 11.39
N LEU A 120 4.47 4.68 12.31
CA LEU A 120 5.11 4.78 13.63
C LEU A 120 4.34 3.94 14.65
N PRO A 121 5.03 3.18 15.52
CA PRO A 121 4.39 2.56 16.67
C PRO A 121 4.02 3.65 17.71
N PRO A 122 3.14 3.33 18.67
CA PRO A 122 2.96 4.14 19.86
C PRO A 122 4.31 4.49 20.51
N GLY A 123 4.52 5.77 20.84
CA GLY A 123 5.81 6.24 21.36
C GLY A 123 6.94 6.33 20.33
N GLY A 124 6.68 6.17 19.04
CA GLY A 124 7.66 6.24 17.95
C GLY A 124 8.07 7.67 17.52
N ARG A 125 7.77 8.70 18.32
CA ARG A 125 8.14 10.09 17.99
C ARG A 125 9.66 10.19 17.84
N GLY A 126 10.12 10.86 16.79
CA GLY A 126 11.54 11.06 16.52
C GLY A 126 12.23 9.95 15.73
N LEU A 127 11.61 8.76 15.57
CA LEU A 127 12.22 7.67 14.81
C LEU A 127 12.48 8.05 13.34
N ARG A 128 11.56 8.79 12.69
CA ARG A 128 11.76 9.27 11.32
C ARG A 128 12.93 10.25 11.21
N ALA A 129 13.08 11.14 12.20
CA ALA A 129 14.21 12.07 12.24
C ALA A 129 15.53 11.33 12.44
N ALA A 130 15.57 10.34 13.33
CA ALA A 130 16.73 9.46 13.51
C ALA A 130 17.05 8.64 12.25
N LEU A 131 16.02 8.20 11.51
CA LEU A 131 16.18 7.51 10.23
C LEU A 131 16.69 8.45 9.13
N ALA A 132 16.24 9.70 9.10
CA ALA A 132 16.67 10.73 8.15
C ALA A 132 18.10 11.23 8.42
N ALA A 133 18.54 11.22 9.69
CA ALA A 133 19.80 11.82 10.12
C ALA A 133 21.01 11.29 9.33
N THR A 134 21.82 12.20 8.80
CA THR A 134 23.02 11.88 8.03
C THR A 134 24.10 11.25 8.90
N ASN A 135 24.78 10.25 8.36
CA ASN A 135 25.91 9.57 8.97
C ASN A 135 27.06 9.55 7.97
N HIS A 136 27.72 10.69 7.79
CA HIS A 136 28.70 10.90 6.72
C HIS A 136 29.66 9.70 6.56
N PRO A 137 29.86 9.16 5.35
CA PRO A 137 29.39 9.69 4.05
C PRO A 137 27.99 9.24 3.62
N LEU A 138 27.18 8.64 4.51
CA LEU A 138 25.87 8.07 4.19
C LEU A 138 24.73 9.08 4.42
N TYR A 139 23.91 9.26 3.38
CA TYR A 139 22.72 10.12 3.36
C TYR A 139 21.47 9.26 3.12
N PHE A 140 20.33 9.66 3.68
CA PHE A 140 19.12 8.83 3.68
C PHE A 140 17.91 9.64 3.23
N ALA A 141 17.20 9.07 2.24
CA ALA A 141 15.97 9.59 1.68
C ALA A 141 14.94 8.45 1.53
N GLY A 142 13.73 8.81 1.11
CA GLY A 142 12.58 7.93 0.96
C GLY A 142 11.46 8.28 1.94
N GLU A 143 10.27 7.77 1.67
CA GLU A 143 9.04 8.10 2.43
C GLU A 143 9.24 7.93 3.94
N ALA A 144 9.99 6.90 4.34
CA ALA A 144 10.21 6.58 5.75
C ALA A 144 10.98 7.66 6.51
N THR A 145 11.75 8.49 5.81
CA THR A 145 12.57 9.57 6.35
C THR A 145 11.82 10.91 6.45
N SER A 146 10.62 11.02 5.86
CA SER A 146 9.84 12.26 5.89
C SER A 146 9.13 12.43 7.23
N THR A 147 9.45 13.51 7.97
CA THR A 147 8.81 13.82 9.26
C THR A 147 7.46 14.52 9.11
N THR A 148 7.18 15.09 7.93
CA THR A 148 5.98 15.91 7.67
C THR A 148 4.98 15.20 6.77
N ARG A 149 5.45 14.39 5.82
CA ARG A 149 4.62 13.73 4.79
C ARG A 149 5.00 12.25 4.62
N PRO A 150 5.04 11.44 5.69
CA PRO A 150 5.42 10.04 5.58
C PRO A 150 4.43 9.21 4.75
N ALA A 151 4.82 8.00 4.35
CA ALA A 151 3.97 7.02 3.64
C ALA A 151 3.41 7.50 2.30
N THR A 152 4.09 8.44 1.65
CA THR A 152 3.57 9.10 0.46
C THR A 152 4.65 9.35 -0.61
N VAL A 153 4.20 9.49 -1.87
CA VAL A 153 5.10 9.80 -3.00
C VAL A 153 5.75 11.18 -2.83
N HIS A 154 4.96 12.22 -2.56
CA HIS A 154 5.50 13.57 -2.39
C HIS A 154 6.51 13.69 -1.23
N GLY A 155 6.28 13.01 -0.10
CA GLY A 155 7.26 12.95 0.99
C GLY A 155 8.55 12.24 0.61
N ALA A 156 8.48 11.20 -0.21
CA ALA A 156 9.68 10.54 -0.75
C ALA A 156 10.48 11.50 -1.67
N ILE A 157 9.80 12.21 -2.57
CA ILE A 157 10.43 13.20 -3.48
C ILE A 157 11.11 14.31 -2.67
N GLU A 158 10.40 14.93 -1.74
CA GLU A 158 10.93 16.01 -0.90
C GLU A 158 12.12 15.56 -0.06
N SER A 159 12.07 14.35 0.50
CA SER A 159 13.21 13.80 1.24
C SER A 159 14.44 13.56 0.36
N GLY A 160 14.24 13.23 -0.93
CA GLY A 160 15.32 13.11 -1.90
C GLY A 160 15.97 14.46 -2.20
N ILE A 161 15.16 15.51 -2.38
CA ILE A 161 15.65 16.88 -2.55
C ILE A 161 16.44 17.34 -1.32
N ARG A 162 15.94 17.05 -0.10
CA ARG A 162 16.65 17.33 1.16
C ARG A 162 18.01 16.63 1.19
N ALA A 163 18.05 15.31 0.97
CA ALA A 163 19.30 14.55 1.01
C ALA A 163 20.31 15.01 -0.05
N ALA A 164 19.84 15.40 -1.24
CA ALA A 164 20.69 16.01 -2.26
C ALA A 164 21.27 17.36 -1.80
N GLY A 165 20.48 18.19 -1.11
CA GLY A 165 20.96 19.42 -0.48
C GLY A 165 22.06 19.18 0.54
N GLU A 166 21.88 18.18 1.41
CA GLU A 166 22.87 17.76 2.41
C GLU A 166 24.18 17.30 1.76
N ILE A 167 24.12 16.52 0.67
CA ILE A 167 25.30 16.09 -0.10
C ILE A 167 26.05 17.28 -0.70
N LEU A 168 25.32 18.27 -1.23
CA LEU A 168 25.89 19.44 -1.88
C LEU A 168 26.38 20.51 -0.87
N GLY A 169 26.20 20.30 0.43
CA GLY A 169 26.51 21.30 1.45
C GLY A 169 25.63 22.55 1.37
N ARG A 170 24.44 22.45 0.76
CA ARG A 170 23.48 23.55 0.72
C ARG A 170 22.76 23.61 2.07
N ALA A 171 22.60 24.81 2.62
CA ALA A 171 21.78 24.99 3.81
C ALA A 171 20.36 24.45 3.54
N THR A 172 19.92 23.51 4.37
CA THR A 172 18.58 22.91 4.35
C THR A 172 17.52 23.87 4.87
#